data_AF-A0AAE4LLW9-F1
#
_entry.id   AF-A0AAE4LLW9-F1
#
_cell.length_a   1.000
_cell.length_b   1.000
_cell.length_c   1.000
_cell.angle_alpha   90.00
_cell.angle_beta   90.00
_cell.angle_gamma   90.00
#
_symmetry.space_group_name_H-M   'P 1'
#
loop_
_entity.id
_entity.type
_entity.pdbx_description
1 polymer ?
#
loop_
_entity_poly.entity_id
_entity_poly.type
_entity_poly.pdbx_seq_one_letter_code
_entity_poly.pdbx_strand_id
1 'polypeptide(L)'
;MLPEIYSTVDMIMKGRPLLVLLLFAASAVILAGMYYAATREGTTTRQDKWAGVLSDLDACSRRKHVKSAQYDHFAGIARQEREHDAERLFRAMAHAERLQEYNCANAIVRLGGRYAPPEHVTVFRGTTDDNLRRSIDFARRPPEGLHADDIERALQSGNRYAARVLIWARSGDMRHLALMETCRRRLAANGPAGAQGNIAGRRANNDMARGPANGTAINSENSTARNSASETAHYRANGAAHRADKGKARGPAYGTARDSERGTADGFGNSRSDATADNAPKGYLVCPTCGNIYPAGCSDSYCPCCLTDGRRFVAFEE
;
A
#
# COMPACT_ATOMS: atom_id res chain seq x y z
N MET A 1 -13.50 21.06 -86.43
CA MET A 1 -13.09 19.84 -85.71
C MET A 1 -11.89 20.20 -84.84
N LEU A 2 -12.04 20.35 -83.52
CA LEU A 2 -10.96 20.42 -82.51
C LEU A 2 -11.39 20.76 -81.05
N PRO A 3 -12.63 21.23 -80.71
CA PRO A 3 -12.95 21.51 -79.30
C PRO A 3 -13.39 20.27 -78.48
N GLU A 4 -13.96 19.23 -79.10
CA GLU A 4 -14.49 18.06 -78.36
C GLU A 4 -13.42 17.09 -77.83
N ILE A 5 -12.23 17.09 -78.42
CA ILE A 5 -11.14 16.19 -78.01
C ILE A 5 -10.41 16.73 -76.77
N TYR A 6 -10.39 18.05 -76.56
CA TYR A 6 -9.70 18.67 -75.42
C TYR A 6 -10.41 18.40 -74.08
N SER A 7 -11.75 18.31 -74.10
CA SER A 7 -12.57 18.09 -72.89
C SER A 7 -12.48 16.64 -72.37
N THR A 8 -12.41 15.66 -73.27
CA THR A 8 -12.31 14.24 -72.90
C THR A 8 -10.92 13.88 -72.36
N VAL A 9 -9.85 14.47 -72.88
CA VAL A 9 -8.47 14.23 -72.40
C VAL A 9 -8.22 14.91 -71.04
N ASP A 10 -8.78 16.09 -70.76
CA ASP A 10 -8.69 16.76 -69.44
C ASP A 10 -9.46 15.99 -68.34
N MET A 11 -10.62 15.41 -68.68
CA MET A 11 -11.39 14.55 -67.78
C MET A 11 -10.66 13.23 -67.43
N ILE A 12 -9.90 12.67 -68.39
CA ILE A 12 -9.10 11.45 -68.19
C ILE A 12 -7.80 11.74 -67.41
N MET A 13 -7.17 12.91 -67.60
CA MET A 13 -5.95 13.32 -66.90
C MET A 13 -6.17 13.78 -65.46
N LYS A 14 -7.34 14.36 -65.12
CA LYS A 14 -7.71 14.72 -63.73
C LYS A 14 -8.43 13.62 -62.96
N GLY A 15 -9.17 12.74 -63.64
CA GLY A 15 -9.91 11.64 -63.00
C GLY A 15 -9.00 10.60 -62.34
N ARG A 16 -7.86 10.28 -62.97
CA ARG A 16 -6.87 9.32 -62.43
C ARG A 16 -6.18 9.78 -61.15
N PRO A 17 -5.61 11.00 -61.06
CA PRO A 17 -4.99 11.48 -59.82
C PRO A 17 -6.03 11.69 -58.71
N LEU A 18 -7.26 12.13 -59.05
CA LEU A 18 -8.35 12.25 -58.07
C LEU A 18 -8.74 10.89 -57.49
N LEU A 19 -8.85 9.85 -58.34
CA LEU A 19 -9.13 8.48 -57.91
C LEU A 19 -8.03 7.96 -56.97
N VAL A 20 -6.75 8.20 -57.31
CA VAL A 20 -5.61 7.79 -56.47
C VAL A 20 -5.64 8.51 -55.12
N LEU A 21 -5.95 9.81 -55.09
CA LEU A 21 -6.10 10.58 -53.85
C LEU A 21 -7.24 10.06 -52.98
N LEU A 22 -8.40 9.73 -53.58
CA LEU A 22 -9.54 9.16 -52.87
C LEU A 22 -9.22 7.77 -52.30
N LEU A 23 -8.52 6.92 -53.05
CA LEU A 23 -8.06 5.62 -52.56
C LEU A 23 -7.07 5.77 -51.41
N PHE A 24 -6.13 6.72 -51.50
CA PHE A 24 -5.18 6.99 -50.44
C PHE A 24 -5.87 7.51 -49.17
N ALA A 25 -6.82 8.43 -49.32
CA ALA A 25 -7.63 8.93 -48.20
C ALA A 25 -8.46 7.79 -47.57
N ALA A 26 -9.09 6.94 -48.38
CA ALA A 26 -9.84 5.78 -47.90
C ALA A 26 -8.93 4.79 -47.15
N SER A 27 -7.75 4.47 -47.69
CA SER A 27 -6.75 3.63 -47.01
C SER A 27 -6.27 4.24 -45.69
N ALA A 28 -6.02 5.55 -45.64
CA ALA A 28 -5.61 6.23 -44.42
C ALA A 28 -6.71 6.19 -43.35
N VAL A 29 -7.98 6.37 -43.73
CA VAL A 29 -9.13 6.27 -42.83
C VAL A 29 -9.31 4.83 -42.32
N ILE A 30 -9.18 3.82 -43.19
CA ILE A 30 -9.27 2.40 -42.81
C ILE A 30 -8.12 2.06 -41.84
N LEU A 31 -6.89 2.49 -42.14
CA LEU A 31 -5.73 2.22 -41.29
C LEU A 31 -5.85 2.91 -39.93
N ALA A 32 -6.32 4.18 -39.90
CA ALA A 32 -6.60 4.89 -38.67
C ALA A 32 -7.72 4.21 -37.86
N GLY A 33 -8.77 3.73 -38.53
CA GLY A 33 -9.85 2.97 -37.91
C GLY A 33 -9.38 1.66 -37.29
N MET A 34 -8.56 0.88 -38.02
CA MET A 34 -7.95 -0.35 -37.50
C MET A 34 -7.02 -0.10 -36.33
N TYR A 35 -6.17 0.94 -36.41
CA TYR A 35 -5.28 1.32 -35.31
C TYR A 35 -6.07 1.75 -34.07
N TYR A 36 -7.14 2.53 -34.26
CA TYR A 36 -8.00 2.98 -33.16
C TYR A 36 -8.80 1.82 -32.53
N ALA A 37 -9.29 0.88 -33.33
CA ALA A 37 -9.98 -0.32 -32.83
C ALA A 37 -9.02 -1.22 -32.03
N ALA A 38 -7.85 -1.52 -32.58
CA ALA A 38 -6.85 -2.37 -31.92
C ALA A 38 -6.34 -1.77 -30.60
N THR A 39 -6.17 -0.45 -30.53
CA THR A 39 -5.74 0.24 -29.29
C THR A 39 -6.86 0.30 -28.24
N ARG A 40 -8.13 0.45 -28.64
CA ARG A 40 -9.26 0.39 -27.70
C ARG A 40 -9.51 -1.01 -27.16
N GLU A 41 -9.58 -2.02 -28.02
CA GLU A 41 -9.87 -3.41 -27.62
C GLU A 41 -8.81 -3.95 -26.65
N GLY A 42 -7.53 -3.64 -26.89
CA GLY A 42 -6.43 -4.01 -25.99
C GLY A 42 -6.46 -3.29 -24.64
N THR A 43 -7.05 -2.10 -24.56
CA THR A 43 -7.19 -1.35 -23.30
C THR A 43 -8.31 -1.91 -22.44
N THR A 44 -9.48 -2.21 -23.04
CA THR A 44 -10.65 -2.74 -22.32
C THR A 44 -10.40 -4.14 -21.77
N THR A 45 -9.88 -5.06 -22.59
CA THR A 45 -9.55 -6.44 -22.16
C THR A 45 -8.48 -6.48 -21.06
N ARG A 46 -7.53 -5.54 -21.08
CA ARG A 46 -6.54 -5.38 -20.02
C ARG A 46 -7.14 -4.84 -18.72
N GLN A 47 -8.06 -3.87 -18.78
CA GLN A 47 -8.73 -3.35 -17.59
C GLN A 47 -9.60 -4.42 -16.92
N ASP A 48 -10.36 -5.19 -17.69
CA ASP A 48 -11.18 -6.30 -17.16
C ASP A 48 -10.31 -7.36 -16.47
N LYS A 49 -9.15 -7.69 -17.07
CA LYS A 49 -8.18 -8.62 -16.48
C LYS A 49 -7.66 -8.16 -15.11
N TRP A 50 -7.46 -6.84 -14.93
CA TRP A 50 -6.85 -6.29 -13.73
C TRP A 50 -7.84 -5.62 -12.77
N ALA A 51 -9.15 -5.69 -13.03
CA ALA A 51 -10.16 -4.97 -12.26
C ALA A 51 -10.04 -5.18 -10.74
N GLY A 52 -9.89 -6.45 -10.30
CA GLY A 52 -9.68 -6.77 -8.89
C GLY A 52 -8.37 -6.20 -8.33
N VAL A 53 -7.27 -6.31 -9.07
CA VAL A 53 -5.95 -5.79 -8.65
C VAL A 53 -5.94 -4.26 -8.58
N LEU A 54 -6.62 -3.59 -9.53
CA LEU A 54 -6.79 -2.14 -9.53
C LEU A 54 -7.59 -1.69 -8.32
N SER A 55 -8.66 -2.41 -7.97
CA SER A 55 -9.47 -2.17 -6.77
C SER A 55 -8.64 -2.33 -5.48
N ASP A 56 -7.84 -3.39 -5.39
CA ASP A 56 -6.96 -3.65 -4.24
C ASP A 56 -5.89 -2.55 -4.07
N LEU A 57 -5.28 -2.10 -5.17
CA LEU A 57 -4.32 -1.00 -5.15
C LEU A 57 -4.97 0.34 -4.78
N ASP A 58 -6.19 0.63 -5.26
CA ASP A 58 -6.92 1.85 -4.91
C ASP A 58 -7.27 1.86 -3.42
N ALA A 59 -7.82 0.75 -2.91
CA ALA A 59 -8.11 0.58 -1.50
C ALA A 59 -6.85 0.72 -0.62
N CYS A 60 -5.73 0.13 -1.05
CA CYS A 60 -4.45 0.33 -0.38
C CYS A 60 -4.05 1.81 -0.38
N SER A 61 -4.06 2.47 -1.54
CA SER A 61 -3.69 3.89 -1.68
C SER A 61 -4.52 4.79 -0.75
N ARG A 62 -5.84 4.60 -0.69
CA ARG A 62 -6.73 5.36 0.21
C ARG A 62 -6.41 5.16 1.68
N ARG A 63 -6.14 3.91 2.11
CA ARG A 63 -5.73 3.63 3.51
C ARG A 63 -4.42 4.34 3.85
N LYS A 64 -3.43 4.26 2.96
CA LYS A 64 -2.13 4.93 3.14
C LYS A 64 -2.27 6.44 3.21
N HIS A 65 -3.11 7.02 2.36
CA HIS A 65 -3.43 8.45 2.40
C HIS A 65 -3.98 8.89 3.76
N VAL A 66 -5.05 8.23 4.23
CA VAL A 66 -5.69 8.53 5.52
C VAL A 66 -4.71 8.38 6.68
N LYS A 67 -3.94 7.30 6.72
CA LYS A 67 -2.94 7.07 7.77
C LYS A 67 -1.86 8.15 7.77
N SER A 68 -1.40 8.59 6.58
CA SER A 68 -0.38 9.64 6.49
C SER A 68 -0.85 10.96 7.11
N ALA A 69 -2.07 11.39 6.80
CA ALA A 69 -2.66 12.60 7.35
C ALA A 69 -2.92 12.50 8.86
N GLN A 70 -3.36 11.32 9.34
CA GLN A 70 -3.51 11.06 10.78
C GLN A 70 -2.18 11.13 11.51
N TYR A 71 -1.12 10.51 10.97
CA TYR A 71 0.19 10.52 11.59
C TYR A 71 0.84 11.91 11.58
N ASP A 72 0.67 12.72 10.53
CA ASP A 72 1.12 14.13 10.57
C ASP A 72 0.40 14.90 11.70
N HIS A 73 -0.90 14.68 11.88
CA HIS A 73 -1.65 15.30 12.98
C HIS A 73 -1.12 14.85 14.35
N PHE A 74 -0.89 13.54 14.54
CA PHE A 74 -0.38 12.98 15.79
C PHE A 74 1.03 13.45 16.11
N ALA A 75 1.90 13.63 15.11
CA ALA A 75 3.20 14.25 15.29
C ALA A 75 3.07 15.67 15.86
N GLY A 76 2.11 16.46 15.36
CA GLY A 76 1.83 17.80 15.88
C GLY A 76 1.41 17.80 17.36
N ILE A 77 0.61 16.82 17.78
CA ILE A 77 0.20 16.64 19.18
C ILE A 77 1.39 16.21 20.05
N ALA A 78 2.15 15.21 19.62
CA ALA A 78 3.33 14.73 20.36
C ALA A 78 4.36 15.84 20.57
N ARG A 79 4.55 16.72 19.57
CA ARG A 79 5.38 17.91 19.70
C ARG A 79 4.88 18.87 20.78
N GLN A 80 3.57 19.11 20.86
CA GLN A 80 2.97 19.98 21.88
C GLN A 80 3.12 19.38 23.29
N GLU A 81 3.01 18.06 23.41
CA GLU A 81 3.20 17.32 24.65
C GLU A 81 4.68 17.10 25.02
N ARG A 82 5.61 17.51 24.16
CA ARG A 82 7.08 17.31 24.29
C ARG A 82 7.49 15.84 24.30
N GLU A 83 6.71 14.99 23.66
CA GLU A 83 6.98 13.57 23.48
C GLU A 83 7.80 13.32 22.21
N HIS A 84 9.08 13.69 22.25
CA HIS A 84 9.95 13.77 21.07
C HIS A 84 10.17 12.43 20.35
N ASP A 85 10.23 11.30 21.06
CA ASP A 85 10.34 9.96 20.42
C ASP A 85 9.09 9.66 19.57
N ALA A 86 7.91 9.93 20.12
CA ALA A 86 6.64 9.73 19.44
C ALA A 86 6.46 10.71 18.26
N GLU A 87 6.85 11.97 18.43
CA GLU A 87 6.85 12.96 17.36
C GLU A 87 7.67 12.47 16.15
N ARG A 88 8.94 12.07 16.38
CA ARG A 88 9.81 11.58 15.31
C ARG A 88 9.25 10.32 14.65
N LEU A 89 8.72 9.39 15.45
CA LEU A 89 8.09 8.19 14.94
C LEU A 89 6.89 8.51 14.03
N PHE A 90 5.98 9.37 14.48
CA PHE A 90 4.81 9.74 13.69
C PHE A 90 5.19 10.47 12.39
N ARG A 91 6.19 11.37 12.40
CA ARG A 91 6.71 12.00 11.18
C ARG A 91 7.27 10.99 10.19
N ALA A 92 8.07 10.04 10.69
CA ALA A 92 8.65 8.98 9.86
C ALA A 92 7.57 8.07 9.27
N MET A 93 6.58 7.66 10.07
CA MET A 93 5.44 6.87 9.59
C MET A 93 4.60 7.63 8.57
N ALA A 94 4.28 8.90 8.79
CA ALA A 94 3.54 9.71 7.82
C ALA A 94 4.24 9.78 6.46
N HIS A 95 5.57 9.95 6.47
CA HIS A 95 6.37 9.91 5.25
C HIS A 95 6.36 8.53 4.57
N ALA A 96 6.51 7.45 5.34
CA ALA A 96 6.44 6.09 4.82
C ALA A 96 5.08 5.77 4.18
N GLU A 97 3.98 6.19 4.82
CA GLU A 97 2.63 6.02 4.29
C GLU A 97 2.43 6.77 2.97
N ARG A 98 2.90 8.03 2.85
CA ARG A 98 2.87 8.79 1.58
C ARG A 98 3.64 8.08 0.47
N LEU A 99 4.80 7.51 0.78
CA LEU A 99 5.60 6.78 -0.19
C LEU A 99 4.88 5.50 -0.65
N GLN A 100 4.22 4.80 0.27
CA GLN A 100 3.45 3.59 -0.05
C GLN A 100 2.19 3.91 -0.87
N GLU A 101 1.49 5.01 -0.56
CA GLU A 101 0.41 5.55 -1.38
C GLU A 101 0.91 5.84 -2.80
N TYR A 102 2.02 6.58 -2.94
CA TYR A 102 2.61 6.89 -4.25
C TYR A 102 2.95 5.63 -5.05
N ASN A 103 3.53 4.62 -4.39
CA ASN A 103 3.85 3.35 -5.04
C ASN A 103 2.61 2.63 -5.57
N CYS A 104 1.54 2.59 -4.78
CA CYS A 104 0.26 2.01 -5.20
C CYS A 104 -0.40 2.82 -6.32
N ALA A 105 -0.44 4.15 -6.20
CA ALA A 105 -0.97 5.06 -7.21
C ALA A 105 -0.24 4.94 -8.55
N ASN A 106 1.09 4.87 -8.53
CA ASN A 106 1.89 4.64 -9.73
C ASN A 106 1.62 3.26 -10.34
N ALA A 107 1.40 2.23 -9.51
CA ALA A 107 1.01 0.91 -10.00
C ALA A 107 -0.36 0.94 -10.70
N ILE A 108 -1.34 1.67 -10.17
CA ILE A 108 -2.65 1.88 -10.79
C ILE A 108 -2.49 2.50 -12.17
N VAL A 109 -1.72 3.60 -12.29
CA VAL A 109 -1.49 4.29 -13.57
C VAL A 109 -0.83 3.36 -14.59
N ARG A 110 0.19 2.59 -14.19
CA ARG A 110 0.88 1.62 -15.07
C ARG A 110 -0.01 0.47 -15.55
N LEU A 111 -1.06 0.17 -14.79
CA LEU A 111 -2.05 -0.84 -15.18
C LEU A 111 -3.19 -0.25 -16.04
N GLY A 112 -3.17 1.06 -16.31
CA GLY A 112 -4.18 1.76 -17.10
C GLY A 112 -5.37 2.25 -16.27
N GLY A 113 -5.25 2.23 -14.94
CA GLY A 113 -6.24 2.80 -14.03
C GLY A 113 -6.00 4.29 -13.74
N ARG A 114 -6.84 4.84 -12.87
CA ARG A 114 -6.71 6.21 -12.36
C ARG A 114 -6.86 6.20 -10.85
N TYR A 115 -6.05 6.99 -10.15
CA TYR A 115 -6.15 7.19 -8.72
C TYR A 115 -6.51 8.64 -8.42
N ALA A 116 -7.47 8.83 -7.52
CA ALA A 116 -7.84 10.13 -6.98
C ALA A 116 -7.81 10.03 -5.44
N PRO A 117 -6.91 10.76 -4.77
CA PRO A 117 -6.81 10.71 -3.32
C PRO A 117 -8.07 11.30 -2.66
N PRO A 118 -8.44 10.85 -1.45
CA PRO A 118 -9.49 11.48 -0.66
C PRO A 118 -9.21 12.97 -0.42
N GLU A 119 -10.20 13.84 -0.60
CA GLU A 119 -10.01 15.29 -0.38
C GLU A 119 -10.03 15.67 1.11
N HIS A 120 -10.78 14.91 1.92
CA HIS A 120 -11.01 15.23 3.33
C HIS A 120 -10.66 14.02 4.19
N VAL A 121 -9.78 14.23 5.18
CA VAL A 121 -9.41 13.21 6.17
C VAL A 121 -9.84 13.68 7.55
N THR A 122 -10.69 12.88 8.19
CA THR A 122 -11.06 13.10 9.60
C THR A 122 -9.93 12.60 10.50
N VAL A 123 -9.40 13.50 11.33
CA VAL A 123 -8.37 13.19 12.32
C VAL A 123 -8.96 13.15 13.72
N PHE A 124 -8.51 12.18 14.52
CA PHE A 124 -8.92 12.07 15.92
C PHE A 124 -8.14 13.05 16.79
N ARG A 125 -8.78 13.53 17.86
CA ARG A 125 -8.14 14.32 18.91
C ARG A 125 -7.98 13.47 20.17
N GLY A 126 -6.77 13.47 20.73
CA GLY A 126 -6.41 12.70 21.91
C GLY A 126 -4.96 12.94 22.29
N THR A 127 -4.55 12.47 23.46
CA THR A 127 -3.15 12.53 23.90
C THR A 127 -2.25 11.67 23.03
N THR A 128 -0.93 11.85 23.09
CA THR A 128 0.03 11.00 22.37
C THR A 128 -0.14 9.52 22.71
N ASP A 129 -0.34 9.17 24.00
CA ASP A 129 -0.60 7.78 24.40
C ASP A 129 -1.91 7.25 23.82
N ASP A 130 -2.99 8.05 23.83
CA ASP A 130 -4.27 7.64 23.25
C ASP A 130 -4.18 7.41 21.74
N ASN A 131 -3.43 8.25 21.03
CA ASN A 131 -3.20 8.11 19.59
C ASN A 131 -2.41 6.84 19.28
N LEU A 132 -1.30 6.59 20.01
CA LEU A 132 -0.53 5.35 19.90
C LEU A 132 -1.41 4.12 20.18
N ARG A 133 -2.17 4.15 21.28
CA ARG A 133 -3.06 3.05 21.68
C ARG A 133 -4.08 2.72 20.59
N ARG A 134 -4.81 3.73 20.09
CA ARG A 134 -5.84 3.54 19.06
C ARG A 134 -5.24 3.05 17.75
N SER A 135 -4.08 3.57 17.34
CA SER A 135 -3.39 3.10 16.13
C SER A 135 -2.91 1.66 16.25
N ILE A 136 -2.41 1.25 17.43
CA ILE A 136 -2.04 -0.15 17.73
C ILE A 136 -3.29 -1.05 17.71
N ASP A 137 -4.36 -0.64 18.40
CA ASP A 137 -5.61 -1.40 18.46
C ASP A 137 -6.22 -1.58 17.07
N PHE A 138 -6.15 -0.57 16.20
CA PHE A 138 -6.56 -0.66 14.81
C PHE A 138 -5.68 -1.61 14.01
N ALA A 139 -4.35 -1.49 14.11
CA ALA A 139 -3.40 -2.31 13.36
C ALA A 139 -3.42 -3.80 13.75
N ARG A 140 -3.87 -4.12 14.97
CA ARG A 140 -4.06 -5.50 15.43
C ARG A 140 -5.35 -6.15 14.93
N ARG A 141 -6.31 -5.38 14.41
CA ARG A 141 -7.53 -5.97 13.88
C ARG A 141 -7.18 -6.86 12.69
N PRO A 142 -7.79 -8.04 12.57
CA PRO A 142 -7.67 -8.81 11.35
C PRO A 142 -8.10 -7.94 10.16
N PRO A 143 -7.46 -8.07 8.99
CA PRO A 143 -7.96 -7.43 7.80
C PRO A 143 -9.36 -7.95 7.52
N GLU A 144 -10.37 -7.10 7.69
CA GLU A 144 -11.77 -7.41 7.40
C GLU A 144 -12.12 -6.94 5.98
N GLY A 145 -12.89 -7.75 5.24
CA GLY A 145 -13.48 -7.35 3.96
C GLY A 145 -12.74 -7.80 2.70
N LEU A 146 -13.13 -7.19 1.56
CA LEU A 146 -12.82 -7.61 0.18
C LEU A 146 -11.33 -7.63 -0.18
N HIS A 147 -10.50 -6.93 0.60
CA HIS A 147 -9.08 -6.68 0.32
C HIS A 147 -8.12 -7.45 1.25
N ALA A 148 -8.61 -8.41 2.04
CA ALA A 148 -7.75 -9.23 2.90
C ALA A 148 -6.76 -10.08 2.09
N ASP A 149 -7.21 -10.55 0.91
CA ASP A 149 -6.46 -11.43 0.00
C ASP A 149 -5.82 -10.66 -1.17
N ASP A 150 -5.57 -9.35 -1.00
CA ASP A 150 -5.06 -8.45 -2.04
C ASP A 150 -3.75 -8.95 -2.70
N ILE A 151 -2.79 -9.37 -1.89
CA ILE A 151 -1.52 -9.93 -2.35
C ILE A 151 -1.75 -11.24 -3.10
N GLU A 152 -2.59 -12.13 -2.57
CA GLU A 152 -2.87 -13.42 -3.20
C GLU A 152 -3.56 -13.25 -4.55
N ARG A 153 -4.56 -12.36 -4.64
CA ARG A 153 -5.25 -12.02 -5.89
C ARG A 153 -4.28 -11.46 -6.93
N ALA A 154 -3.36 -10.57 -6.52
CA ALA A 154 -2.33 -10.04 -7.42
C ALA A 154 -1.38 -11.14 -7.92
N LEU A 155 -1.03 -12.13 -7.09
CA LEU A 155 -0.20 -13.26 -7.49
C LEU A 155 -0.94 -14.22 -8.43
N GLN A 156 -2.18 -14.59 -8.11
CA GLN A 156 -3.02 -15.49 -8.90
C GLN A 156 -3.35 -14.92 -10.28
N SER A 157 -3.56 -13.60 -10.37
CA SER A 157 -3.74 -12.90 -11.65
C SER A 157 -2.44 -12.76 -12.47
N GLY A 158 -1.30 -13.15 -11.92
CA GLY A 158 0.02 -13.06 -12.56
C GLY A 158 0.67 -11.68 -12.47
N ASN A 159 0.13 -10.76 -11.68
CA ASN A 159 0.65 -9.40 -11.52
C ASN A 159 1.68 -9.31 -10.39
N ARG A 160 2.89 -9.83 -10.65
CA ARG A 160 4.00 -9.81 -9.68
C ARG A 160 4.40 -8.38 -9.26
N TYR A 161 4.22 -7.40 -10.13
CA TYR A 161 4.52 -6.01 -9.82
C TYR A 161 3.56 -5.44 -8.77
N ALA A 162 2.24 -5.58 -8.97
CA ALA A 162 1.25 -5.17 -7.99
C ALA A 162 1.41 -5.92 -6.66
N ALA A 163 1.63 -7.24 -6.73
CA ALA A 163 1.88 -8.05 -5.54
C ALA A 163 3.08 -7.51 -4.73
N ARG A 164 4.19 -7.17 -5.38
CA ARG A 164 5.37 -6.59 -4.71
C ARG A 164 5.05 -5.27 -4.01
N VAL A 165 4.30 -4.39 -4.67
CA VAL A 165 3.89 -3.10 -4.08
C VAL A 165 3.00 -3.30 -2.85
N LEU A 166 2.03 -4.21 -2.93
CA LEU A 166 1.15 -4.56 -1.80
C LEU A 166 1.92 -5.22 -0.65
N ILE A 167 2.89 -6.08 -0.95
CA ILE A 167 3.77 -6.70 0.06
C ILE A 167 4.58 -5.63 0.81
N TRP A 168 5.14 -4.64 0.11
CA TRP A 168 5.84 -3.53 0.76
C TRP A 168 4.92 -2.74 1.68
N ALA A 169 3.72 -2.40 1.21
CA ALA A 169 2.70 -1.70 2.01
C ALA A 169 2.34 -2.48 3.29
N ARG A 170 2.07 -3.78 3.18
CA ARG A 170 1.70 -4.65 4.31
C ARG A 170 2.86 -4.83 5.30
N SER A 171 4.08 -4.99 4.80
CA SER A 171 5.29 -5.09 5.62
C SER A 171 5.54 -3.79 6.40
N GLY A 172 5.28 -2.64 5.76
CA GLY A 172 5.28 -1.34 6.43
C GLY A 172 4.29 -1.25 7.58
N ASP A 173 3.04 -1.72 7.37
CA ASP A 173 2.02 -1.72 8.43
C ASP A 173 2.45 -2.55 9.66
N MET A 174 3.03 -3.74 9.43
CA MET A 174 3.55 -4.59 10.50
C MET A 174 4.73 -3.92 11.23
N ARG A 175 5.59 -3.22 10.49
CA ARG A 175 6.70 -2.49 11.09
C ARG A 175 6.21 -1.31 11.94
N HIS A 176 5.22 -0.56 11.45
CA HIS A 176 4.62 0.55 12.19
C HIS A 176 4.02 0.05 13.51
N LEU A 177 3.31 -1.08 13.50
CA LEU A 177 2.79 -1.70 14.72
C LEU A 177 3.90 -1.96 15.77
N ALA A 178 4.97 -2.65 15.38
CA ALA A 178 6.07 -2.96 16.29
C ALA A 178 6.78 -1.71 16.85
N LEU A 179 6.93 -0.67 16.03
CA LEU A 179 7.54 0.59 16.45
C LEU A 179 6.62 1.36 17.40
N MET A 180 5.32 1.45 17.11
CA MET A 180 4.33 2.09 17.99
C MET A 180 4.25 1.39 19.35
N GLU A 181 4.22 0.05 19.38
CA GLU A 181 4.23 -0.72 20.64
C GLU A 181 5.48 -0.46 21.49
N THR A 182 6.63 -0.32 20.84
CA THR A 182 7.89 -0.01 21.53
C THR A 182 7.92 1.43 22.03
N CYS A 183 7.50 2.38 21.21
CA CYS A 183 7.36 3.79 21.59
C CYS A 183 6.43 3.96 22.78
N ARG A 184 5.25 3.32 22.75
CA ARG A 184 4.27 3.41 23.84
C ARG A 184 4.76 2.80 25.14
N ARG A 185 5.51 1.69 25.09
CA ARG A 185 6.16 1.11 26.27
C ARG A 185 7.18 2.06 26.90
N ARG A 186 7.98 2.76 26.08
CA ARG A 186 8.93 3.76 26.57
C ARG A 186 8.23 4.97 27.18
N LEU A 187 7.18 5.46 26.52
CA LEU A 187 6.34 6.54 27.04
C LEU A 187 5.80 6.21 28.43
N ALA A 188 5.27 5.00 28.62
CA ALA A 188 4.77 4.55 29.92
C ALA A 188 5.87 4.41 30.99
N ALA A 189 7.08 4.03 30.61
CA ALA A 189 8.22 3.90 31.52
C ALA A 189 8.79 5.25 31.97
N ASN A 190 8.69 6.27 31.11
CA ASN A 190 9.16 7.63 31.40
C ASN A 190 8.10 8.48 32.11
N GLY A 191 6.85 8.02 32.18
CA GLY A 191 5.79 8.68 32.92
C GLY A 191 6.02 8.67 34.44
N PRO A 192 5.47 9.62 35.20
CA PRO A 192 5.64 9.68 36.65
C PRO A 192 5.13 8.37 37.29
N ALA A 193 5.96 7.79 38.15
CA ALA A 193 5.76 6.48 38.81
C ALA A 193 4.43 6.31 39.59
N GLY A 194 3.62 7.37 39.73
CA GLY A 194 2.31 7.36 40.39
C GLY A 194 1.11 6.95 39.51
N ALA A 195 1.27 6.76 38.19
CA ALA A 195 0.12 6.43 37.32
C ALA A 195 -0.26 4.94 37.29
N GLN A 196 0.61 4.05 37.78
CA GLN A 196 0.35 2.60 37.82
C GLN A 196 -0.72 2.20 38.86
N GLY A 197 -1.03 3.06 39.83
CA GLY A 197 -2.08 2.82 40.84
C GLY A 197 -3.52 3.04 40.36
N ASN A 198 -3.74 3.71 39.23
CA ASN A 198 -5.09 4.11 38.78
C ASN A 198 -5.64 3.32 37.57
N ILE A 199 -4.91 2.30 37.10
CA ILE A 199 -5.35 1.47 35.97
C ILE A 199 -6.53 0.55 36.37
N ALA A 200 -6.64 0.19 37.65
CA ALA A 200 -7.80 -0.55 38.17
C ALA A 200 -9.05 0.34 38.31
N GLY A 201 -8.89 1.64 38.62
CA GLY A 201 -10.02 2.56 38.84
C GLY A 201 -10.63 3.16 37.57
N ARG A 202 -9.85 3.32 36.49
CA ARG A 202 -10.35 3.93 35.25
C ARG A 202 -11.11 2.94 34.33
N ARG A 203 -10.97 1.63 34.56
CA ARG A 203 -11.82 0.61 33.93
C ARG A 203 -13.27 0.64 34.45
N ALA A 204 -13.50 1.07 35.70
CA ALA A 204 -14.83 1.07 36.30
C ALA A 204 -15.69 2.29 35.92
N ASN A 205 -15.09 3.43 35.54
CA ASN A 205 -15.84 4.67 35.32
C ASN A 205 -16.31 4.91 33.88
N ASN A 206 -15.93 4.03 32.93
CA ASN A 206 -16.42 4.11 31.55
C ASN A 206 -17.63 3.20 31.27
N ASP A 207 -18.04 2.37 32.24
CA ASP A 207 -19.15 1.43 32.08
C ASP A 207 -20.53 1.98 32.51
N MET A 208 -20.62 3.24 32.94
CA MET A 208 -21.91 3.86 33.37
C MET A 208 -22.47 4.98 32.48
N ALA A 209 -21.89 5.25 31.31
CA ALA A 209 -22.51 6.11 30.30
C ALA A 209 -23.18 5.29 29.19
N ARG A 210 -24.08 4.37 29.56
CA ARG A 210 -24.94 3.64 28.60
C ARG A 210 -26.18 4.48 28.29
N GLY A 211 -25.99 5.56 27.52
CA GLY A 211 -27.04 6.17 26.70
C GLY A 211 -26.99 5.54 25.30
N PRO A 212 -28.12 5.42 24.56
CA PRO A 212 -28.14 4.72 23.29
C PRO A 212 -27.43 5.57 22.23
N ALA A 213 -26.13 5.39 22.07
CA ALA A 213 -25.40 5.93 20.93
C ALA A 213 -25.71 5.06 19.70
N ASN A 214 -26.86 5.34 19.07
CA ASN A 214 -27.04 5.11 17.65
C ASN A 214 -26.01 5.98 16.92
N GLY A 215 -24.85 5.40 16.67
CA GLY A 215 -23.73 6.02 15.99
C GLY A 215 -22.92 4.93 15.32
N THR A 216 -23.55 4.25 14.36
CA THR A 216 -22.86 3.41 13.38
C THR A 216 -21.80 4.29 12.72
N ALA A 217 -20.54 4.18 13.15
CA ALA A 217 -19.41 4.72 12.40
C ALA A 217 -19.19 3.80 11.20
N ILE A 218 -20.08 3.94 10.22
CA ILE A 218 -19.85 3.54 8.85
C ILE A 218 -18.65 4.37 8.38
N ASN A 219 -17.49 3.73 8.31
CA ASN A 219 -16.46 4.17 7.37
C ASN A 219 -17.14 4.06 5.99
N SER A 220 -17.60 5.18 5.46
CA SER A 220 -18.20 5.22 4.14
C SER A 220 -17.11 4.94 3.12
N GLU A 221 -16.93 3.67 2.78
CA GLU A 221 -16.25 3.21 1.58
C GLU A 221 -17.14 3.37 0.32
N ASN A 222 -18.18 4.21 0.36
CA ASN A 222 -19.08 4.33 -0.77
C ASN A 222 -19.65 5.74 -0.93
N SER A 223 -18.99 6.58 -1.72
CA SER A 223 -19.61 7.70 -2.46
C SER A 223 -18.61 8.36 -3.42
N THR A 224 -18.31 7.71 -4.55
CA THR A 224 -18.26 8.29 -5.92
C THR A 224 -17.64 7.29 -6.91
N ALA A 225 -18.38 6.24 -7.24
CA ALA A 225 -18.30 5.57 -8.54
C ALA A 225 -19.72 5.35 -9.06
N ARG A 226 -20.43 6.48 -9.15
CA ARG A 226 -21.71 6.77 -9.78
C ARG A 226 -21.98 6.26 -11.19
N ASN A 227 -21.00 5.75 -11.94
CA ASN A 227 -21.08 5.74 -13.40
C ASN A 227 -20.41 4.50 -14.02
N SER A 228 -21.15 3.40 -14.12
CA SER A 228 -21.28 2.57 -15.34
C SER A 228 -22.20 1.39 -15.02
N ALA A 229 -23.24 1.25 -15.82
CA ALA A 229 -24.35 0.35 -15.60
C ALA A 229 -24.00 -1.12 -15.84
N SER A 230 -24.77 -1.98 -15.16
CA SER A 230 -25.17 -3.35 -15.52
C SER A 230 -24.08 -4.38 -15.84
N GLU A 231 -23.92 -5.36 -14.95
CA GLU A 231 -24.28 -6.72 -15.37
C GLU A 231 -24.71 -7.60 -14.18
N THR A 232 -25.95 -8.03 -14.32
CA THR A 232 -26.73 -8.95 -13.52
C THR A 232 -26.25 -10.38 -13.81
N ALA A 233 -26.01 -11.20 -12.79
CA ALA A 233 -26.57 -12.55 -12.68
C ALA A 233 -25.93 -13.34 -11.52
N HIS A 234 -26.80 -13.72 -10.57
CA HIS A 234 -26.89 -15.04 -9.97
C HIS A 234 -25.61 -15.88 -9.85
N TYR A 235 -25.18 -16.19 -8.62
CA TYR A 235 -25.23 -17.58 -8.13
C TYR A 235 -25.35 -17.58 -6.60
N ARG A 236 -26.42 -18.22 -6.14
CA ARG A 236 -26.72 -18.51 -4.74
C ARG A 236 -26.44 -19.99 -4.51
N ALA A 237 -25.79 -20.27 -3.37
CA ALA A 237 -25.82 -21.51 -2.59
C ALA A 237 -25.04 -22.75 -3.10
N ASN A 238 -24.01 -23.14 -2.34
CA ASN A 238 -23.97 -24.33 -1.48
C ASN A 238 -22.57 -24.96 -1.40
N GLY A 239 -22.18 -25.40 -0.20
CA GLY A 239 -21.06 -26.34 -0.04
C GLY A 239 -20.35 -26.26 1.31
N ALA A 240 -21.00 -26.77 2.34
CA ALA A 240 -20.36 -27.07 3.62
C ALA A 240 -19.27 -28.15 3.50
N ALA A 241 -18.29 -28.07 4.40
CA ALA A 241 -17.44 -29.13 4.95
C ALA A 241 -16.70 -30.07 3.98
N HIS A 242 -15.36 -30.12 4.11
CA HIS A 242 -14.69 -31.38 4.50
C HIS A 242 -13.26 -31.13 5.00
N ARG A 243 -13.06 -31.50 6.27
CA ARG A 243 -11.78 -31.84 6.88
C ARG A 243 -11.50 -33.31 6.53
N ALA A 244 -10.37 -33.62 5.90
CA ALA A 244 -9.79 -34.96 5.88
C ALA A 244 -8.28 -34.93 5.53
N ASP A 245 -7.61 -35.94 6.03
CA ASP A 245 -6.19 -36.11 6.37
C ASP A 245 -5.29 -36.54 5.19
N LYS A 246 -3.98 -36.33 5.38
CA LYS A 246 -2.78 -37.01 4.81
C LYS A 246 -2.78 -37.57 3.37
N GLY A 247 -1.78 -37.11 2.61
CA GLY A 247 -1.20 -37.81 1.46
C GLY A 247 0.27 -37.45 1.25
N LYS A 248 1.15 -38.36 1.65
CA LYS A 248 2.63 -38.33 1.52
C LYS A 248 3.03 -38.71 0.09
N ALA A 249 3.88 -37.93 -0.57
CA ALA A 249 4.63 -38.36 -1.75
C ALA A 249 6.06 -37.78 -1.74
N ARG A 250 7.05 -38.69 -1.81
CA ARG A 250 8.51 -38.46 -1.93
C ARG A 250 8.85 -38.05 -3.37
N GLY A 251 9.67 -37.01 -3.58
CA GLY A 251 11.10 -37.12 -3.96
C GLY A 251 11.35 -36.51 -5.36
N PRO A 252 12.59 -36.22 -5.81
CA PRO A 252 13.90 -36.63 -5.26
C PRO A 252 14.87 -35.46 -4.92
N ALA A 253 15.98 -35.84 -4.30
CA ALA A 253 17.05 -35.03 -3.76
C ALA A 253 18.28 -34.93 -4.69
N TYR A 254 18.99 -33.81 -4.60
CA TYR A 254 20.43 -33.63 -4.92
C TYR A 254 20.90 -32.45 -4.03
N GLY A 255 22.01 -32.42 -3.29
CA GLY A 255 23.07 -33.37 -3.01
C GLY A 255 23.77 -32.96 -1.69
N THR A 256 24.62 -33.84 -1.21
CA THR A 256 25.27 -33.90 0.11
C THR A 256 26.61 -33.15 0.20
N ALA A 257 26.90 -32.51 1.34
CA ALA A 257 28.26 -32.33 1.89
C ALA A 257 28.11 -32.04 3.41
N ARG A 258 28.22 -33.06 4.26
CA ARG A 258 29.39 -33.48 5.06
C ARG A 258 29.76 -32.53 6.20
N ASP A 259 29.60 -33.08 7.40
CA ASP A 259 30.01 -32.58 8.69
C ASP A 259 31.52 -32.34 8.77
N SER A 260 31.90 -31.29 9.49
CA SER A 260 33.21 -31.16 10.14
C SER A 260 33.06 -30.21 11.33
N GLU A 261 32.83 -30.80 12.50
CA GLU A 261 33.06 -30.17 13.79
C GLU A 261 34.57 -30.13 14.06
N ARG A 262 35.16 -28.94 14.17
CA ARG A 262 36.35 -28.67 14.99
C ARG A 262 36.45 -27.17 15.25
N GLY A 263 36.41 -26.80 16.52
CA GLY A 263 36.11 -25.44 16.98
C GLY A 263 37.25 -24.45 16.98
N THR A 264 36.88 -23.23 17.35
CA THR A 264 37.64 -22.32 18.20
C THR A 264 36.63 -21.42 18.89
N ALA A 265 36.62 -21.50 20.21
CA ALA A 265 36.01 -20.51 21.08
C ALA A 265 36.94 -19.31 21.10
N ASP A 266 36.49 -18.16 20.63
CA ASP A 266 37.07 -16.88 20.98
C ASP A 266 35.96 -16.02 21.56
N GLY A 267 36.06 -15.82 22.87
CA GLY A 267 35.16 -14.98 23.64
C GLY A 267 35.31 -13.52 23.23
N PHE A 268 34.17 -12.88 23.00
CA PHE A 268 34.03 -11.46 23.27
C PHE A 268 32.98 -11.31 24.36
N GLY A 269 33.47 -11.34 25.60
CA GLY A 269 32.73 -10.77 26.72
C GLY A 269 32.60 -9.27 26.47
N ASN A 270 31.39 -8.74 26.66
CA ASN A 270 31.21 -7.43 27.25
C ASN A 270 29.80 -7.33 27.84
N SER A 271 29.76 -7.49 29.16
CA SER A 271 29.03 -6.66 30.12
C SER A 271 27.95 -5.77 29.51
N ARG A 272 26.67 -6.17 29.65
CA ARG A 272 25.57 -5.19 29.59
C ARG A 272 25.24 -4.75 31.00
N SER A 273 25.85 -3.64 31.34
CA SER A 273 25.48 -2.70 32.39
C SER A 273 23.97 -2.51 32.50
N ASP A 274 23.49 -2.42 33.74
CA ASP A 274 22.19 -1.87 34.12
C ASP A 274 21.87 -0.60 33.32
N ALA A 275 20.85 -0.67 32.45
CA ALA A 275 20.48 0.42 31.53
C ALA A 275 19.00 0.77 31.69
N THR A 276 18.67 1.52 32.73
CA THR A 276 17.31 2.05 33.00
C THR A 276 17.18 3.55 32.71
N ALA A 277 18.07 4.15 31.92
CA ALA A 277 17.88 5.50 31.40
C ALA A 277 18.43 5.62 29.97
N ASP A 278 17.56 6.00 29.03
CA ASP A 278 17.85 6.48 27.67
C ASP A 278 18.09 5.47 26.52
N ASN A 279 17.17 4.50 26.37
CA ASN A 279 17.10 3.59 25.20
C ASN A 279 16.11 4.07 24.09
N ALA A 280 15.76 5.36 24.07
CA ALA A 280 14.94 5.91 22.99
C ALA A 280 15.80 6.14 21.74
N PRO A 281 15.32 5.81 20.53
CA PRO A 281 16.07 6.05 19.32
C PRO A 281 16.21 7.56 19.11
N LYS A 282 17.43 7.97 18.78
CA LYS A 282 17.75 9.37 18.48
C LYS A 282 17.06 9.87 17.21
N GLY A 283 16.54 8.95 16.39
CA GLY A 283 15.72 9.25 15.23
C GLY A 283 15.26 7.99 14.52
N TYR A 284 14.67 8.19 13.35
CA TYR A 284 14.23 7.11 12.48
C TYR A 284 14.72 7.31 11.05
N LEU A 285 15.05 6.22 10.36
CA LEU A 285 15.46 6.21 8.97
C LEU A 285 14.37 5.52 8.13
N VAL A 286 13.94 6.16 7.05
CA VAL A 286 12.92 5.63 6.14
C VAL A 286 13.55 5.27 4.80
N CYS A 287 13.34 4.04 4.34
CA CYS A 287 13.77 3.63 3.02
C CYS A 287 12.94 4.36 1.94
N PRO A 288 13.57 5.08 0.99
CA PRO A 288 12.86 5.91 0.01
C PRO A 288 12.17 5.09 -1.09
N THR A 289 12.36 3.77 -1.13
CA THR A 289 11.78 2.89 -2.15
C THR A 289 10.52 2.20 -1.64
N CYS A 290 10.57 1.58 -0.46
CA CYS A 290 9.46 0.79 0.08
C CYS A 290 8.80 1.39 1.34
N GLY A 291 9.38 2.44 1.92
CA GLY A 291 8.88 3.08 3.14
C GLY A 291 9.16 2.30 4.42
N ASN A 292 10.02 1.27 4.41
CA ASN A 292 10.35 0.57 5.65
C ASN A 292 11.15 1.47 6.61
N ILE A 293 10.87 1.37 7.91
CA ILE A 293 11.41 2.28 8.93
C ILE A 293 12.37 1.56 9.88
N TYR A 294 13.48 2.21 10.20
CA TYR A 294 14.52 1.71 11.11
C TYR A 294 14.82 2.74 12.21
N PRO A 295 15.02 2.33 13.47
CA PRO A 295 15.64 3.18 14.46
C PRO A 295 17.03 3.66 14.00
N ALA A 296 17.32 4.96 14.15
CA ALA A 296 18.65 5.50 13.91
C ALA A 296 19.66 4.81 14.86
N GLY A 297 20.76 4.30 14.29
CA GLY A 297 21.74 3.44 14.99
C GLY A 297 21.61 1.94 14.68
N CYS A 298 20.55 1.49 14.01
CA CYS A 298 20.37 0.11 13.54
C CYS A 298 20.21 0.05 12.01
N SER A 299 20.99 0.82 11.25
CA SER A 299 20.92 0.80 9.79
C SER A 299 21.86 -0.26 9.21
N ASP A 300 21.27 -1.29 8.62
CA ASP A 300 21.97 -2.21 7.72
C ASP A 300 22.50 -1.44 6.50
N SER A 301 23.52 -1.98 5.83
CA SER A 301 24.05 -1.37 4.59
C SER A 301 23.00 -1.28 3.46
N TYR A 302 21.91 -2.05 3.56
CA TYR A 302 20.82 -2.09 2.58
C TYR A 302 19.48 -2.33 3.27
N CYS A 303 18.39 -1.89 2.64
CA CYS A 303 17.03 -2.22 3.07
C CYS A 303 16.74 -3.71 2.83
N PRO A 304 16.50 -4.55 3.84
CA PRO A 304 16.10 -5.96 3.65
C PRO A 304 14.84 -6.16 2.79
N CYS A 305 13.95 -5.17 2.67
CA CYS A 305 12.71 -5.31 1.90
C CYS A 305 12.87 -5.06 0.39
N CYS A 306 13.86 -4.27 -0.03
CA CYS A 306 14.00 -3.84 -1.42
C CYS A 306 15.44 -3.62 -1.89
N LEU A 307 16.42 -3.93 -1.04
CA LEU A 307 17.87 -3.83 -1.27
C LEU A 307 18.36 -2.41 -1.60
N THR A 308 17.57 -1.38 -1.28
CA THR A 308 18.01 0.01 -1.42
C THR A 308 19.19 0.27 -0.50
N ASP A 309 20.26 0.89 -1.02
CA ASP A 309 21.42 1.32 -0.24
C ASP A 309 21.00 2.18 0.96
N GLY A 310 21.50 1.82 2.15
CA GLY A 310 21.24 2.50 3.42
C GLY A 310 21.57 3.99 3.40
N ARG A 311 22.56 4.41 2.60
CA ARG A 311 22.96 5.82 2.44
C ARG A 311 21.89 6.69 1.81
N ARG A 312 20.89 6.09 1.16
CA ARG A 312 19.77 6.81 0.53
C ARG A 312 18.59 7.02 1.48
N PHE A 313 18.67 6.53 2.72
CA PHE A 313 17.55 6.59 3.64
C PHE A 313 17.29 8.03 4.07
N VAL A 314 16.01 8.35 4.25
CA VAL A 314 15.58 9.67 4.72
C VAL A 314 15.58 9.66 6.24
N ALA A 315 16.33 10.56 6.86
CA ALA A 315 16.45 10.67 8.30
C ALA A 315 15.37 11.59 8.89
N PHE A 316 14.79 11.14 10.00
CA PHE A 316 13.86 11.84 10.88
C PHE A 316 14.50 11.91 12.26
N GLU A 317 15.47 12.80 12.35
CA GLU A 317 16.21 13.14 13.57
C GLU A 317 15.71 14.51 14.07
N GLU A 318 16.36 15.07 15.09
CA GLU A 318 16.01 16.39 15.68
C GLU A 318 15.79 17.50 14.63
#